data_AF-A0A6L7HTS6-F1
#
_entry.id   AF-A0A6L7HTS6-F1
#
_cell.length_a   1.000
_cell.length_b   1.000
_cell.length_c   1.000
_cell.angle_alpha   90.00
_cell.angle_beta   90.00
_cell.angle_gamma   90.00
#
_symmetry.space_group_name_H-M   'P 1'
#
loop_
_entity.id
_entity.type
_entity.pdbx_description
1 polymer ?
#
loop_
_entity_poly.entity_id
_entity_poly.type
_entity_poly.pdbx_seq_one_letter_code
_entity_poly.pdbx_strand_id
1 'polypeptide(L)'
;MLTRTKNSYLDEFWKNQSDESVVLTDEQREPLQKRVVRLLADLGYDARNVCASNLIFPTTRSAEGLCFGLAGLCWPVHEAVLEIVQPKLLLTFGNGPESPYAFVKELLYNDESEQTIDSGHPGWVCKGFRAELNQRSMFVAGLPHLSRYNSVGKVEVITWLKEAIDSIC
;
A
#
# COMPACT_ATOMS: atom_id res chain seq x y z
N MET A 1 -14.31 -22.99 4.10
CA MET A 1 -12.86 -22.81 4.38
C MET A 1 -12.29 -21.85 3.35
N LEU A 2 -11.44 -20.90 3.76
CA LEU A 2 -10.67 -20.10 2.82
C LEU A 2 -9.55 -21.00 2.26
N THR A 3 -9.53 -21.19 0.94
CA THR A 3 -8.59 -22.11 0.25
C THR A 3 -7.45 -21.37 -0.46
N ARG A 4 -7.51 -20.03 -0.50
CA ARG A 4 -6.52 -19.21 -1.19
C ARG A 4 -5.31 -18.97 -0.29
N THR A 5 -4.17 -19.51 -0.70
CA THR A 5 -2.87 -19.35 -0.01
C THR A 5 -1.84 -18.58 -0.85
N LYS A 6 -2.19 -18.23 -2.09
CA LYS A 6 -1.30 -17.51 -3.02
C LYS A 6 -1.16 -16.03 -2.63
N ASN A 7 0.06 -15.53 -2.68
CA ASN A 7 0.38 -14.12 -2.53
C ASN A 7 0.37 -13.44 -3.91
N SER A 8 -0.47 -12.41 -4.07
CA SER A 8 -0.68 -11.77 -5.38
C SER A 8 0.57 -11.07 -5.94
N TYR A 9 1.52 -10.66 -5.10
CA TYR A 9 2.77 -10.04 -5.56
C TYR A 9 3.86 -11.04 -5.91
N LEU A 10 3.76 -12.29 -5.44
CA LEU A 10 4.84 -13.27 -5.55
C LEU A 10 4.47 -14.49 -6.41
N ASP A 11 3.22 -14.97 -6.33
CA ASP A 11 2.77 -16.25 -6.91
C ASP A 11 1.83 -16.10 -8.11
N GLU A 12 1.26 -14.92 -8.32
CA GLU A 12 0.18 -14.73 -9.28
C GLU A 12 0.67 -14.07 -10.56
N PHE A 13 0.46 -14.76 -11.69
CA PHE A 13 0.72 -14.21 -13.01
C PHE A 13 -0.43 -13.30 -13.47
N TRP A 14 -0.26 -11.98 -13.33
CA TRP A 14 -1.35 -11.03 -13.59
C TRP A 14 -1.76 -10.91 -15.06
N LYS A 15 -0.85 -11.21 -16.00
CA LYS A 15 -1.13 -11.17 -17.45
C LYS A 15 -2.04 -12.30 -17.94
N ASN A 16 -2.01 -13.44 -17.27
CA ASN A 16 -2.85 -14.58 -17.59
C ASN A 16 -3.16 -15.35 -16.30
N GLN A 17 -4.21 -14.89 -15.61
CA GLN A 17 -4.60 -15.48 -14.33
C GLN A 17 -5.09 -16.92 -14.58
N SER A 18 -4.27 -17.88 -14.16
CA SER A 18 -4.65 -19.29 -14.07
C SER A 18 -4.55 -19.74 -12.62
N ASP A 19 -5.40 -20.70 -12.24
CA ASP A 19 -5.45 -21.22 -10.86
C ASP A 19 -4.24 -22.10 -10.51
N GLU A 20 -3.34 -22.36 -11.44
CA GLU A 20 -2.08 -23.07 -11.19
C GLU A 20 -1.08 -22.17 -10.47
N SER A 21 -0.41 -22.70 -9.44
CA SER A 21 0.64 -21.96 -8.72
C SER A 21 1.87 -21.85 -9.63
N VAL A 22 2.21 -20.64 -10.05
CA VAL A 22 3.41 -20.40 -10.86
C VAL A 22 4.39 -19.60 -10.01
N VAL A 23 5.58 -20.17 -9.76
CA VAL A 23 6.69 -19.37 -9.23
C VAL A 23 7.14 -18.45 -10.35
N LEU A 24 6.92 -17.15 -10.18
CA LEU A 24 7.32 -16.17 -11.18
C LEU A 24 8.80 -15.84 -11.07
N THR A 25 9.48 -15.83 -12.20
CA THR A 25 10.75 -15.10 -12.31
C THR A 25 10.47 -13.61 -12.24
N ASP A 26 11.49 -12.81 -11.90
CA ASP A 26 11.31 -11.36 -11.89
C ASP A 26 10.87 -10.86 -13.27
N GLU A 27 11.35 -11.40 -14.38
CA GLU A 27 10.95 -10.99 -15.74
C GLU A 27 9.43 -11.12 -15.97
N GLN A 28 8.78 -12.09 -15.33
CA GLN A 28 7.35 -12.36 -15.47
C GLN A 28 6.47 -11.47 -14.58
N ARG A 29 7.04 -10.80 -13.58
CA ARG A 29 6.30 -9.89 -12.70
C ARG A 29 5.99 -8.56 -13.38
N GLU A 30 4.78 -8.07 -13.16
CA GLU A 30 4.39 -6.72 -13.58
C GLU A 30 5.16 -5.65 -12.79
N PRO A 31 5.32 -4.43 -13.34
CA PRO A 31 6.10 -3.37 -12.68
C PRO A 31 5.67 -3.10 -11.23
N LEU A 32 4.36 -3.12 -10.95
CA LEU A 32 3.84 -2.94 -9.60
C LEU A 32 4.30 -4.06 -8.66
N GLN A 33 4.21 -5.33 -9.08
CA GLN A 33 4.66 -6.48 -8.27
C GLN A 33 6.14 -6.35 -7.91
N LYS A 34 7.00 -6.04 -8.89
CA LYS A 34 8.44 -5.83 -8.67
C LYS A 34 8.72 -4.74 -7.65
N ARG A 35 8.06 -3.59 -7.81
CA ARG A 35 8.31 -2.39 -7.00
C ARG A 35 7.81 -2.56 -5.58
N VAL A 36 6.68 -3.23 -5.36
CA VAL A 36 6.19 -3.56 -4.03
C VAL A 36 7.17 -4.50 -3.32
N VAL A 37 7.56 -5.61 -3.95
CA VAL A 37 8.50 -6.57 -3.36
C VAL A 37 9.83 -5.90 -3.03
N ARG A 38 10.35 -5.08 -3.93
CA ARG A 38 11.60 -4.36 -3.70
C ARG A 38 11.50 -3.33 -2.58
N LEU A 39 10.42 -2.55 -2.55
CA LEU A 39 10.17 -1.55 -1.51
C LEU A 39 10.13 -2.19 -0.12
N LEU A 40 9.41 -3.31 0.03
CA LEU A 40 9.35 -4.04 1.28
C LEU A 40 10.72 -4.60 1.68
N ALA A 41 11.48 -5.14 0.73
CA ALA A 41 12.84 -5.60 0.99
C ALA A 41 13.79 -4.48 1.44
N ASP A 42 13.72 -3.29 0.82
CA ASP A 42 14.51 -2.12 1.21
C ASP A 42 14.13 -1.59 2.61
N LEU A 43 12.86 -1.78 3.02
CA LEU A 43 12.38 -1.54 4.37
C LEU A 43 12.79 -2.63 5.38
N GLY A 44 13.31 -3.77 4.91
CA GLY A 44 13.72 -4.91 5.75
C GLY A 44 12.64 -5.97 5.99
N TYR A 45 11.56 -5.96 5.21
CA TYR A 45 10.45 -6.91 5.33
C TYR A 45 10.42 -7.91 4.17
N ASP A 46 10.04 -9.15 4.48
CA ASP A 46 9.68 -10.14 3.47
C ASP A 46 8.23 -9.93 3.03
N ALA A 47 8.01 -9.73 1.73
CA ALA A 47 6.69 -9.56 1.13
C ALA A 47 5.73 -10.74 1.39
N ARG A 48 6.23 -11.93 1.74
CA ARG A 48 5.42 -13.07 2.20
C ARG A 48 4.70 -12.80 3.52
N ASN A 49 5.30 -11.96 4.37
CA ASN A 49 4.88 -11.73 5.75
C ASN A 49 4.23 -10.36 5.95
N VAL A 50 4.01 -9.60 4.87
CA VAL A 50 3.36 -8.29 4.91
C VAL A 50 1.92 -8.42 4.42
N CYS A 51 0.98 -7.93 5.23
CA CYS A 51 -0.42 -7.86 4.84
C CYS A 51 -0.60 -6.81 3.74
N ALA A 52 -1.27 -7.18 2.65
CA ALA A 52 -1.62 -6.27 1.58
C ALA A 52 -3.06 -6.50 1.13
N SER A 53 -3.73 -5.42 0.78
CA SER A 53 -5.12 -5.43 0.33
C SER A 53 -5.36 -4.26 -0.62
N ASN A 54 -6.32 -4.41 -1.52
CA ASN A 54 -6.84 -3.28 -2.31
C ASN A 54 -7.94 -2.59 -1.50
N LEU A 55 -7.97 -1.26 -1.53
CA LEU A 55 -9.03 -0.50 -0.83
C LEU A 55 -10.44 -0.92 -1.30
N ILE A 56 -10.60 -1.15 -2.60
CA ILE A 56 -11.86 -1.57 -3.23
C ILE A 56 -11.65 -2.95 -3.85
N PHE A 57 -12.51 -3.92 -3.51
CA PHE A 57 -12.37 -5.31 -3.97
C PHE A 57 -12.89 -5.59 -5.38
N PRO A 58 -14.01 -4.99 -5.83
CA PRO A 58 -14.47 -5.15 -7.20
C PRO A 58 -13.41 -4.72 -8.22
N THR A 59 -13.11 -5.60 -9.18
CA THR A 59 -12.17 -5.32 -10.26
C THR A 59 -12.88 -4.61 -11.40
N THR A 60 -12.27 -3.56 -11.92
CA THR A 60 -12.74 -2.83 -13.10
C THR A 60 -11.68 -2.90 -14.20
N ARG A 61 -12.11 -2.78 -15.46
CA ARG A 61 -11.19 -2.80 -16.61
C ARG A 61 -10.36 -1.52 -16.73
N SER A 62 -10.83 -0.42 -16.16
CA SER A 62 -10.13 0.88 -16.14
C SER A 62 -10.32 1.58 -14.79
N ALA A 63 -9.39 2.46 -14.46
CA ALA A 63 -9.47 3.31 -13.28
C ALA A 63 -10.69 4.26 -13.34
N GLU A 64 -11.07 4.73 -14.53
CA GLU A 64 -12.26 5.56 -14.76
C GLU A 64 -13.57 4.84 -14.43
N GLY A 65 -13.59 3.51 -14.55
CA GLY A 65 -14.75 2.69 -14.18
C GLY A 65 -14.84 2.39 -12.68
N LEU A 66 -13.83 2.78 -11.89
CA LEU A 66 -13.80 2.52 -10.46
C LEU A 66 -14.64 3.56 -9.72
N CYS A 67 -15.73 3.14 -9.09
CA CYS A 67 -16.51 3.99 -8.21
C CYS A 67 -15.85 4.08 -6.83
N PHE A 68 -15.21 5.20 -6.53
CA PHE A 68 -14.52 5.39 -5.24
C PHE A 68 -15.46 5.34 -4.02
N GLY A 69 -16.76 5.61 -4.22
CA GLY A 69 -17.80 5.43 -3.21
C GLY A 69 -17.92 4.00 -2.66
N LEU A 70 -17.39 3.00 -3.36
CA LEU A 70 -17.32 1.62 -2.87
C LEU A 70 -16.29 1.44 -1.73
N ALA A 71 -15.34 2.37 -1.56
CA ALA A 71 -14.34 2.30 -0.50
C ALA A 71 -15.01 2.26 0.89
N GLY A 72 -16.05 3.08 1.10
CA GLY A 72 -16.83 3.06 2.35
C GLY A 72 -17.51 1.72 2.62
N LEU A 73 -18.00 1.04 1.57
CA LEU A 73 -18.59 -0.30 1.70
C LEU A 73 -17.56 -1.38 2.01
N CYS A 74 -16.31 -1.21 1.55
CA CYS A 74 -15.22 -2.15 1.79
C CYS A 74 -14.51 -1.89 3.12
N TRP A 75 -14.62 -0.68 3.68
CA TRP A 75 -13.89 -0.26 4.88
C TRP A 75 -14.05 -1.18 6.11
N PRO A 76 -15.24 -1.70 6.43
CA PRO A 76 -15.39 -2.61 7.58
C PRO A 76 -14.49 -3.86 7.51
N VAL A 77 -14.15 -4.33 6.31
CA VAL A 77 -13.20 -5.43 6.13
C VAL A 77 -11.78 -4.98 6.44
N HIS A 78 -11.40 -3.76 6.04
CA HIS A 78 -10.09 -3.18 6.34
C HIS A 78 -9.94 -2.91 7.84
N GLU A 79 -10.98 -2.44 8.53
CA GLU A 79 -10.96 -2.29 10.00
C GLU A 79 -10.67 -3.63 10.69
N ALA A 80 -11.34 -4.71 10.26
CA ALA A 80 -11.08 -6.04 10.79
C ALA A 80 -9.63 -6.51 10.52
N VAL A 81 -9.11 -6.24 9.32
CA VAL A 81 -7.71 -6.55 8.98
C VAL A 81 -6.73 -5.74 9.84
N LEU A 82 -6.97 -4.44 10.00
CA LEU A 82 -6.13 -3.55 10.80
C LEU A 82 -6.14 -3.93 12.29
N GLU A 83 -7.28 -4.37 12.82
CA GLU A 83 -7.38 -4.85 14.20
C GLU A 83 -6.57 -6.14 14.44
N ILE A 84 -6.51 -7.03 13.44
CA ILE A 84 -5.74 -8.28 13.51
C ILE A 84 -4.25 -8.02 13.32
N VAL A 85 -3.88 -7.23 12.31
CA VAL A 85 -2.47 -7.02 11.90
C VAL A 85 -1.76 -6.00 12.78
N GLN A 86 -2.47 -4.98 13.24
CA GLN A 86 -1.95 -3.91 14.11
C GLN A 86 -0.67 -3.26 13.56
N PRO A 87 -0.70 -2.74 12.31
CA PRO A 87 0.51 -2.27 11.66
C PRO A 87 1.01 -0.96 12.27
N LYS A 88 2.33 -0.84 12.46
CA LYS A 88 2.98 0.45 12.73
C LYS A 88 2.98 1.39 11.52
N LEU A 89 2.92 0.83 10.30
CA LEU A 89 2.89 1.56 9.05
C LEU A 89 1.80 1.01 8.13
N LEU A 90 0.87 1.87 7.71
CA LEU A 90 -0.04 1.61 6.59
C LEU A 90 0.46 2.34 5.35
N LEU A 91 0.93 1.55 4.40
CA LEU A 91 1.43 2.05 3.13
C LEU A 91 0.35 2.01 2.06
N THR A 92 0.06 3.16 1.47
CA THR A 92 -0.93 3.32 0.41
C THR A 92 -0.26 3.69 -0.91
N PHE A 93 -0.73 3.09 -2.01
CA PHE A 93 -0.23 3.37 -3.35
C PHE A 93 -1.23 4.28 -4.08
N GLY A 94 -0.78 5.48 -4.41
CA GLY A 94 -1.63 6.57 -4.89
C GLY A 94 -1.95 7.55 -3.76
N ASN A 95 -1.64 8.83 -3.99
CA ASN A 95 -1.78 9.92 -3.02
C ASN A 95 -2.35 11.22 -3.62
N GLY A 96 -3.06 11.08 -4.76
CA GLY A 96 -3.85 12.14 -5.37
C GLY A 96 -5.18 12.36 -4.65
N PRO A 97 -6.03 13.28 -5.16
CA PRO A 97 -7.31 13.60 -4.54
C PRO A 97 -8.26 12.41 -4.42
N GLU A 98 -8.35 11.57 -5.45
CA GLU A 98 -9.10 10.31 -5.43
C GLU A 98 -8.10 9.16 -5.34
N SER A 99 -7.77 8.75 -4.11
CA SER A 99 -6.76 7.72 -3.87
C SER A 99 -6.94 7.02 -2.53
N PRO A 100 -6.32 5.83 -2.34
CA PRO A 100 -6.40 5.16 -1.06
C PRO A 100 -5.86 6.00 0.10
N TYR A 101 -4.80 6.77 -0.14
CA TYR A 101 -4.29 7.72 0.85
C TYR A 101 -5.33 8.78 1.22
N ALA A 102 -5.97 9.40 0.24
CA ALA A 102 -6.97 10.45 0.47
C ALA A 102 -8.16 9.93 1.29
N PHE A 103 -8.66 8.74 0.97
CA PHE A 103 -9.75 8.12 1.72
C PHE A 103 -9.37 7.79 3.17
N VAL A 104 -8.20 7.17 3.38
CA VAL A 104 -7.73 6.88 4.75
C VAL A 104 -7.48 8.17 5.52
N LYS A 105 -6.98 9.22 4.85
CA LYS A 105 -6.81 10.54 5.45
C LYS A 105 -8.14 11.13 5.90
N GLU A 106 -9.18 11.12 5.07
CA GLU A 106 -10.51 11.61 5.45
C GLU A 106 -11.10 10.89 6.67
N LEU A 107 -10.76 9.61 6.85
CA LEU A 107 -11.25 8.80 7.96
C LEU A 107 -10.46 9.00 9.26
N LEU A 108 -9.14 9.10 9.18
CA LEU A 108 -8.25 8.92 10.34
C LEU A 108 -7.39 10.14 10.68
N TYR A 109 -7.33 11.14 9.79
CA TYR A 109 -6.51 12.33 10.02
C TYR A 109 -7.18 13.26 11.02
N ASN A 110 -6.44 13.62 12.08
CA ASN A 110 -6.93 14.43 13.20
C ASN A 110 -6.30 15.83 13.25
N ASP A 111 -5.91 16.37 12.09
CA ASP A 111 -5.27 17.69 11.92
C ASP A 111 -3.86 17.87 12.54
N GLU A 112 -3.27 16.81 13.10
CA GLU A 112 -1.88 16.83 13.58
C GLU A 112 -0.88 16.56 12.43
N SER A 113 -0.53 17.64 11.73
CA SER A 113 0.61 17.78 10.79
C SER A 113 0.83 16.64 9.79
N GLU A 114 0.13 16.71 8.65
CA GLU A 114 0.54 15.99 7.45
C GLU A 114 1.95 16.42 7.02
N GLN A 115 2.81 15.42 6.86
CA GLN A 115 4.16 15.55 6.34
C GLN A 115 4.15 15.37 4.83
N THR A 116 5.05 16.07 4.16
CA THR A 116 5.32 15.89 2.74
C THR A 116 6.83 15.83 2.52
N ILE A 117 7.30 14.85 1.76
CA ILE A 117 8.69 14.74 1.33
C ILE A 117 8.77 14.60 -0.20
N ASP A 118 9.92 14.94 -0.78
CA ASP A 118 10.18 14.68 -2.19
C ASP A 118 10.17 13.15 -2.44
N SER A 119 9.57 12.72 -3.57
CA SER A 119 9.57 11.31 -3.97
C SER A 119 10.82 10.88 -4.76
N GLY A 120 11.72 11.82 -5.04
CA GLY A 120 12.80 11.69 -6.00
C GLY A 120 12.33 11.61 -7.45
N HIS A 121 11.08 12.03 -7.73
CA HIS A 121 10.55 12.18 -9.08
C HIS A 121 10.00 13.61 -9.25
N PRO A 122 10.38 14.34 -10.33
CA PRO A 122 9.95 15.72 -10.52
C PRO A 122 8.43 15.90 -10.42
N GLY A 123 8.02 16.83 -9.57
CA GLY A 123 6.62 17.20 -9.34
C GLY A 123 5.81 16.20 -8.52
N TRP A 124 6.40 15.11 -8.03
CA TRP A 124 5.71 14.10 -7.23
C TRP A 124 6.27 14.09 -5.81
N VAL A 125 5.37 13.92 -4.84
CA VAL A 125 5.72 13.90 -3.42
C VAL A 125 5.18 12.64 -2.75
N CYS A 126 5.80 12.26 -1.64
CA CYS A 126 5.19 11.33 -0.69
C CYS A 126 4.53 12.15 0.43
N LYS A 127 3.42 11.63 0.96
CA LYS A 127 2.67 12.30 2.03
C LYS A 127 2.50 11.32 3.18
N GLY A 128 2.42 11.81 4.41
CA GLY A 128 2.09 10.93 5.52
C GLY A 128 1.60 11.66 6.75
N PHE A 129 0.91 10.96 7.62
CA PHE A 129 0.41 11.49 8.87
C PHE A 129 0.37 10.39 9.94
N ARG A 130 0.36 10.79 11.20
CA ARG A 130 0.09 9.88 12.31
C ARG A 130 -1.40 9.73 12.48
N ALA A 131 -1.84 8.51 12.69
CA ALA A 131 -3.22 8.17 12.98
C ALA A 131 -3.29 7.33 14.25
N GLU A 132 -4.42 7.42 14.93
CA GLU A 132 -4.77 6.53 16.01
C GLU A 132 -6.04 5.76 15.63
N LEU A 133 -5.97 4.43 15.70
CA LEU A 133 -7.12 3.56 15.48
C LEU A 133 -7.19 2.57 16.64
N ASN A 134 -8.34 2.52 17.33
CA ASN A 134 -8.55 1.66 18.49
C ASN A 134 -7.44 1.78 19.57
N GLN A 135 -7.06 3.01 19.91
CA GLN A 135 -5.99 3.31 20.88
C GLN A 135 -4.58 2.85 20.47
N ARG A 136 -4.38 2.54 19.19
CA ARG A 136 -3.08 2.18 18.64
C ARG A 136 -2.63 3.22 17.64
N SER A 137 -1.41 3.69 17.84
CA SER A 137 -0.76 4.61 16.92
C SER A 137 -0.24 3.88 15.70
N MET A 138 -0.35 4.52 14.55
CA MET A 138 0.22 4.05 13.29
C MET A 138 0.62 5.26 12.45
N PHE A 139 1.55 5.05 11.53
CA PHE A 139 1.85 6.01 10.48
C PHE A 139 1.16 5.61 9.19
N VAL A 140 0.44 6.54 8.56
CA VAL A 140 -0.15 6.35 7.24
C VAL A 140 0.73 7.06 6.23
N ALA A 141 1.28 6.32 5.26
CA ALA A 141 2.10 6.87 4.20
C ALA A 141 1.44 6.68 2.82
N GLY A 142 1.36 7.75 2.05
CA GLY A 142 0.90 7.79 0.67
C GLY A 142 2.05 8.03 -0.28
N LEU A 143 2.41 6.99 -1.03
CA LEU A 143 3.37 7.11 -2.13
C LEU A 143 2.63 7.40 -3.45
N PRO A 144 3.28 8.05 -4.42
CA PRO A 144 2.81 8.02 -5.79
C PRO A 144 2.60 6.57 -6.25
N HIS A 145 1.57 6.31 -7.07
CA HIS A 145 1.15 4.94 -7.35
C HIS A 145 2.27 4.11 -8.02
N LEU A 146 2.65 2.99 -7.41
CA LEU A 146 3.83 2.21 -7.80
C LEU A 146 3.74 1.55 -9.18
N SER A 147 2.57 1.51 -9.83
CA SER A 147 2.52 1.13 -11.26
C SER A 147 3.22 2.15 -12.17
N ARG A 148 3.29 3.43 -11.76
CA ARG A 148 3.93 4.53 -12.49
C ARG A 148 5.20 5.01 -11.79
N TYR A 149 5.18 5.07 -10.47
CA TYR A 149 6.30 5.51 -9.65
C TYR A 149 7.31 4.39 -9.41
N ASN A 150 8.57 4.68 -9.70
CA ASN A 150 9.67 3.78 -9.40
C ASN A 150 10.35 4.19 -8.08
N SER A 151 10.03 3.46 -7.02
CA SER A 151 10.62 3.65 -5.68
C SER A 151 12.03 3.07 -5.54
N VAL A 152 12.54 2.33 -6.54
CA VAL A 152 13.84 1.67 -6.46
C VAL A 152 14.96 2.71 -6.39
N GLY A 153 15.83 2.58 -5.40
CA GLY A 153 16.96 3.48 -5.16
C GLY A 153 16.60 4.84 -4.55
N LYS A 154 15.36 5.04 -4.10
CA LYS A 154 14.90 6.29 -3.46
C LYS A 154 15.20 6.26 -1.95
N VAL A 155 16.48 6.39 -1.61
CA VAL A 155 16.99 6.22 -0.24
C VAL A 155 16.28 7.13 0.75
N GLU A 156 16.00 8.38 0.39
CA GLU A 156 15.33 9.36 1.26
C GLU A 156 13.91 8.91 1.63
N VAL A 157 13.17 8.34 0.66
CA VAL A 157 11.83 7.79 0.90
C VAL A 157 11.89 6.58 1.83
N ILE A 158 12.87 5.68 1.63
CA ILE A 158 13.05 4.51 2.51
C ILE A 158 13.42 4.94 3.93
N THR A 159 14.34 5.89 4.09
CA THR A 159 14.74 6.41 5.39
C THR A 159 13.58 7.03 6.13
N TRP A 160 12.81 7.90 5.46
CA TRP A 160 11.62 8.53 6.04
C TRP A 160 10.58 7.49 6.51
N LEU A 161 10.33 6.45 5.72
CA LEU A 161 9.42 5.37 6.11
C LEU A 161 9.93 4.58 7.33
N LYS A 162 11.24 4.33 7.42
CA LYS A 162 11.85 3.65 8.59
C LYS A 162 11.75 4.50 9.84
N GLU A 163 12.10 5.78 9.75
CA GLU A 163 11.97 6.73 10.85
C GLU A 163 10.51 6.83 11.31
N ALA A 164 9.55 6.82 10.38
CA ALA A 164 8.13 6.81 10.70
C ALA A 164 7.74 5.56 11.51
N ILE A 165 8.17 4.36 11.10
CA ILE A 165 7.94 3.09 11.82
C ILE A 165 8.54 3.16 13.23
N ASP A 166 9.79 3.59 13.36
CA ASP A 166 10.52 3.65 14.62
C ASP A 166 9.90 4.68 15.60
N SER A 167 9.22 5.68 15.06
CA SER A 167 8.56 6.72 15.84
C SER A 167 7.21 6.30 16.46
N ILE A 168 6.70 5.12 16.10
CA ILE A 168 5.48 4.53 16.67
C ILE A 168 5.88 3.62 17.85
N CYS A 169 5.56 4.09 19.06
CA CYS A 169 5.79 3.37 20.32
C CYS A 169 5.03 2.03 20.34
#